data_AF-A0A1A0N3K3-F1
#
_entry.id   AF-A0A1A0N3K3-F1
#
_cell.length_a   1.000
_cell.length_b   1.000
_cell.length_c   1.000
_cell.angle_alpha   90.00
_cell.angle_beta   90.00
_cell.angle_gamma   90.00
#
_symmetry.space_group_name_H-M   'P 1'
#
loop_
_entity.id
_entity.type
_entity.pdbx_description
1 polymer ?
#
loop_
_entity_poly.entity_id
_entity_poly.type
_entity_poly.pdbx_seq_one_letter_code
_entity_poly.pdbx_strand_id
1 'polypeptide(L)'
;MFGITIRRGVAGVIAAGTLTGLAGAIAVPTASAAPPCDAAGLNTAISKVSGDTAAYLSNHPGANDAITNAGGSGGNAEAAIRNYFVAHPTEWADLQRIATPLRNLRAQCEADVAPTEIARLYDAMAS
;
A
#
# COMPACT_ATOMS: atom_id res chain seq x y z
N MET A 1 40.09 -43.67 -21.91
CA MET A 1 38.93 -44.47 -21.50
C MET A 1 37.86 -43.52 -20.99
N PHE A 2 36.70 -43.47 -21.68
CA PHE A 2 35.31 -43.12 -21.26
C PHE A 2 35.10 -41.97 -20.23
N GLY A 3 34.17 -41.01 -20.30
CA GLY A 3 32.98 -40.72 -21.11
C GLY A 3 32.22 -39.57 -20.39
N ILE A 4 31.76 -38.53 -21.11
CA ILE A 4 30.35 -38.14 -21.36
C ILE A 4 29.53 -37.56 -20.15
N THR A 5 28.95 -36.38 -20.42
CA THR A 5 27.62 -35.82 -20.00
C THR A 5 27.45 -34.86 -18.81
N ILE A 6 27.25 -33.60 -19.21
CA ILE A 6 26.28 -32.58 -18.76
C ILE A 6 25.04 -33.13 -18.03
N ARG A 7 24.59 -32.47 -16.93
CA ARG A 7 23.23 -31.88 -16.80
C ARG A 7 22.99 -31.18 -15.46
N ARG A 8 22.49 -29.95 -15.60
CA ARG A 8 22.03 -29.00 -14.58
C ARG A 8 20.91 -29.64 -13.75
N GLY A 9 21.13 -29.85 -12.46
CA GLY A 9 20.09 -30.24 -11.51
C GLY A 9 19.46 -29.01 -10.87
N VAL A 10 18.47 -28.41 -11.52
CA VAL A 10 17.46 -27.60 -10.83
C VAL A 10 16.60 -28.60 -10.08
N ALA A 11 16.87 -28.77 -8.79
CA ALA A 11 16.01 -29.55 -7.90
C ALA A 11 14.75 -28.72 -7.63
N GLY A 12 13.66 -29.07 -8.32
CA GLY A 12 12.34 -28.54 -8.06
C GLY A 12 11.88 -28.93 -6.65
N VAL A 13 11.62 -27.93 -5.83
CA VAL A 13 10.89 -28.10 -4.57
C VAL A 13 9.41 -27.87 -4.90
N ILE A 14 8.70 -28.95 -5.23
CA ILE A 14 7.23 -28.98 -5.14
C ILE A 14 6.93 -29.79 -3.87
N ALA A 15 6.84 -29.09 -2.74
CA ALA A 15 6.21 -29.63 -1.55
C ALA A 15 4.75 -29.18 -1.57
N ALA A 16 3.87 -30.09 -2.01
CA ALA A 16 2.45 -30.00 -1.76
C ALA A 16 2.23 -30.11 -0.24
N GLY A 17 1.93 -28.99 0.42
CA GLY A 17 1.58 -28.93 1.84
C GLY A 17 0.10 -28.66 2.00
N THR A 18 -0.63 -29.68 2.45
CA THR A 18 -2.05 -29.62 2.83
C THR A 18 -2.30 -28.61 3.95
N LEU A 19 -3.33 -27.79 3.77
CA LEU A 19 -3.89 -26.90 4.78
C LEU A 19 -4.37 -27.69 6.01
N THR A 20 -3.67 -27.53 7.14
CA THR A 20 -4.23 -27.80 8.48
C THR A 20 -3.82 -26.65 9.38
N GLY A 21 -4.81 -25.88 9.83
CA GLY A 21 -4.60 -24.64 10.58
C GLY A 21 -3.99 -24.87 11.97
N LEU A 22 -3.18 -23.91 12.39
CA LEU A 22 -2.89 -23.55 13.78
C LEU A 22 -2.47 -22.08 13.79
N ALA A 23 -3.12 -21.30 14.64
CA ALA A 23 -2.91 -19.88 14.81
C ALA A 23 -1.45 -19.58 15.22
N GLY A 24 -0.71 -19.00 14.30
CA GLY A 24 0.58 -18.37 14.53
C GLY A 24 0.77 -17.37 13.41
N ALA A 25 0.83 -16.08 13.71
CA ALA A 25 1.13 -15.04 12.74
C ALA A 25 2.61 -15.15 12.34
N ILE A 26 2.94 -16.17 11.56
CA ILE A 26 4.13 -16.20 10.74
C ILE A 26 3.90 -15.17 9.63
N ALA A 27 4.50 -13.99 9.76
CA ALA A 27 4.63 -13.05 8.67
C ALA A 27 5.55 -13.65 7.60
N VAL A 28 5.02 -14.60 6.83
CA VAL A 28 5.68 -15.10 5.63
C VAL A 28 5.63 -13.94 4.63
N PRO A 29 6.77 -13.48 4.09
CA PRO A 29 6.73 -12.53 3.00
C PRO A 29 5.96 -13.20 1.87
N THR A 30 4.76 -12.70 1.60
CA THR A 30 3.93 -13.20 0.51
C THR A 30 4.70 -12.93 -0.77
N ALA A 31 5.25 -14.00 -1.35
CA ALA A 31 5.69 -14.00 -2.74
C ALA A 31 4.54 -13.38 -3.53
N SER A 32 4.83 -12.30 -4.27
CA SER A 32 3.89 -11.27 -4.69
C SER A 32 2.69 -11.80 -5.48
N ALA A 33 1.72 -12.37 -4.78
CA ALA A 33 0.35 -12.45 -5.25
C ALA A 33 -0.17 -11.00 -5.28
N ALA A 34 -0.87 -10.65 -6.36
CA ALA A 34 -1.61 -9.39 -6.39
C ALA A 34 -2.41 -9.24 -5.09
N PRO A 35 -2.41 -8.05 -4.46
CA PRO A 35 -3.18 -7.85 -3.23
C PRO A 35 -4.62 -8.27 -3.48
N PRO A 36 -5.24 -9.03 -2.55
CA PRO A 36 -6.60 -9.51 -2.73
C PRO A 36 -7.55 -8.32 -2.89
N CYS A 37 -8.54 -8.47 -3.77
CA CYS A 37 -9.59 -7.47 -4.00
C CYS A 37 -10.67 -7.58 -2.93
N ASP A 38 -10.28 -7.39 -1.68
CA ASP A 38 -11.16 -7.40 -0.51
C ASP A 38 -10.78 -6.31 0.50
N ALA A 39 -11.59 -6.16 1.54
CA ALA A 39 -11.37 -5.15 2.58
C ALA A 39 -10.01 -5.31 3.28
N ALA A 40 -9.52 -6.54 3.44
CA ALA A 40 -8.23 -6.81 4.08
C ALA A 40 -7.06 -6.36 3.18
N GLY A 41 -7.12 -6.65 1.88
CA GLY A 41 -6.16 -6.19 0.89
C GLY A 41 -6.13 -4.66 0.79
N LEU A 42 -7.30 -4.01 0.78
CA LEU A 42 -7.40 -2.55 0.82
C LEU A 42 -6.75 -1.97 2.08
N ASN A 43 -7.10 -2.49 3.27
CA ASN A 43 -6.56 -1.95 4.51
C ASN A 43 -5.05 -2.23 4.66
N THR A 44 -4.55 -3.32 4.08
CA THR A 44 -3.11 -3.61 3.99
C THR A 44 -2.39 -2.57 3.12
N ALA A 45 -2.96 -2.24 1.95
CA ALA A 45 -2.42 -1.22 1.08
C ALA A 45 -2.46 0.18 1.74
N ILE A 46 -3.58 0.53 2.40
CA ILE A 46 -3.71 1.77 3.17
C ILE A 46 -2.64 1.83 4.27
N SER A 47 -2.49 0.78 5.07
CA SER A 47 -1.53 0.73 6.17
C SER A 47 -0.10 0.96 5.68
N LYS A 48 0.26 0.35 4.54
CA LYS A 48 1.57 0.56 3.92
C LYS A 48 1.74 2.01 3.47
N VAL A 49 0.78 2.56 2.71
CA VAL A 49 0.85 3.95 2.23
C VAL A 49 0.90 4.94 3.39
N SER A 50 0.10 4.73 4.44
CA SER A 50 0.09 5.57 5.62
C SER A 50 1.44 5.53 6.36
N GLY A 51 2.03 4.35 6.53
CA GLY A 51 3.36 4.21 7.13
C GLY A 51 4.45 4.92 6.31
N ASP A 52 4.48 4.69 5.00
CA ASP A 52 5.43 5.33 4.09
C ASP A 52 5.23 6.86 4.05
N THR A 53 3.98 7.34 4.11
CA THR A 53 3.66 8.77 4.17
C THR A 53 4.11 9.39 5.49
N ALA A 54 3.87 8.73 6.62
CA ALA A 54 4.32 9.21 7.93
C ALA A 54 5.85 9.35 7.98
N ALA A 55 6.58 8.35 7.48
CA ALA A 55 8.03 8.42 7.36
C ALA A 55 8.48 9.58 6.44
N TYR A 56 7.82 9.75 5.29
CA TYR A 56 8.12 10.85 4.38
C TYR A 56 7.91 12.23 5.03
N LEU A 57 6.75 12.46 5.65
CA LEU A 57 6.42 13.73 6.28
C LEU A 57 7.31 14.04 7.49
N SER A 58 7.72 13.03 8.25
CA SER A 58 8.71 13.20 9.33
C SER A 58 10.06 13.72 8.82
N ASN A 59 10.40 13.43 7.55
CA ASN A 59 11.61 13.88 6.90
C ASN A 59 11.41 15.15 6.06
N HIS A 60 10.16 15.62 5.92
CA HIS A 60 9.78 16.80 5.12
C HIS A 60 8.88 17.72 5.96
N PRO A 61 9.46 18.49 6.91
CA PRO A 61 8.68 19.32 7.83
C PRO A 61 7.82 20.37 7.11
N GLY A 62 8.29 20.92 5.98
CA GLY A 62 7.50 21.85 5.18
C GLY A 62 6.21 21.23 4.63
N ALA A 63 6.30 20.02 4.06
CA ALA A 63 5.13 19.29 3.57
C ALA A 63 4.19 18.90 4.73
N ASN A 64 4.77 18.47 5.85
CA ASN A 64 4.02 18.13 7.05
C ASN A 64 3.22 19.34 7.58
N ASP A 65 3.85 20.50 7.67
CA ASP A 65 3.22 21.74 8.13
C ASP A 65 2.14 22.21 7.14
N ALA A 66 2.41 22.13 5.83
CA ALA A 66 1.44 22.50 4.81
C ALA A 66 0.18 21.65 4.88
N ILE A 67 0.31 20.33 5.01
CA ILE A 67 -0.83 19.41 5.13
C ILE A 67 -1.55 19.59 6.47
N THR A 68 -0.81 19.73 7.58
CA THR A 68 -1.38 19.89 8.93
C THR A 68 -2.21 21.17 9.05
N ASN A 69 -1.71 22.27 8.49
CA ASN A 69 -2.38 23.58 8.59
C ASN A 69 -3.42 23.82 7.47
N ALA A 70 -3.52 22.94 6.49
CA ALA A 70 -4.45 23.09 5.37
C ALA A 70 -5.91 23.28 5.81
N GLY A 71 -6.34 22.54 6.84
CA GLY A 71 -7.71 22.63 7.38
C GLY A 71 -7.99 23.88 8.22
N GLY A 72 -6.95 24.50 8.80
CA GLY A 72 -7.08 25.70 9.64
C GLY A 72 -7.18 27.01 8.87
N SER A 73 -6.96 26.98 7.55
CA SER A 73 -6.83 28.18 6.72
C SER A 73 -8.16 28.90 6.42
N GLY A 74 -9.28 28.48 7.03
CA GLY A 74 -10.62 29.06 6.80
C GLY A 74 -11.14 28.93 5.36
N GLY A 75 -10.41 28.22 4.49
CA GLY A 75 -10.69 28.02 3.08
C GLY A 75 -10.67 26.55 2.68
N ASN A 76 -10.68 26.27 1.38
CA ASN A 76 -10.64 24.90 0.85
C ASN A 76 -9.26 24.26 1.12
N ALA A 77 -9.22 23.29 2.04
CA ALA A 77 -8.00 22.58 2.43
C ALA A 77 -7.29 21.90 1.24
N GLU A 78 -8.06 21.39 0.27
CA GLU A 78 -7.49 20.79 -0.94
C GLU A 78 -6.75 21.83 -1.79
N ALA A 79 -7.31 23.04 -1.91
CA ALA A 79 -6.65 24.14 -2.62
C ALA A 79 -5.36 24.59 -1.92
N ALA A 80 -5.35 24.65 -0.59
CA ALA A 80 -4.16 24.98 0.19
C ALA A 80 -3.04 23.95 -0.03
N ILE A 81 -3.37 22.66 0.03
CA ILE A 81 -2.43 21.57 -0.25
C ILE A 81 -1.90 21.67 -1.69
N ARG A 82 -2.79 21.86 -2.68
CA ARG A 82 -2.40 21.99 -4.09
C ARG A 82 -1.43 23.16 -4.30
N ASN A 83 -1.72 24.32 -3.71
CA ASN A 83 -0.87 25.51 -3.85
C ASN A 83 0.55 25.27 -3.32
N TYR A 84 0.70 24.57 -2.19
CA TYR A 84 2.02 24.18 -1.69
C TYR A 84 2.76 23.31 -2.71
N PHE A 85 2.13 22.25 -3.18
CA PHE A 85 2.77 21.29 -4.08
C PHE A 85 3.03 21.80 -5.51
N VAL A 86 2.41 22.92 -5.92
CA VAL A 86 2.80 23.63 -7.15
C VAL A 86 4.23 24.18 -7.06
N ALA A 87 4.62 24.70 -5.89
CA ALA A 87 5.99 25.17 -5.63
C ALA A 87 6.95 24.02 -5.28
N HIS A 88 6.41 22.85 -4.90
CA HIS A 88 7.16 21.65 -4.48
C HIS A 88 6.84 20.42 -5.35
N PRO A 89 7.11 20.45 -6.68
CA PRO A 89 6.69 19.39 -7.59
C PRO A 89 7.41 18.05 -7.35
N THR A 90 8.64 18.07 -6.84
CA THR A 90 9.37 16.85 -6.46
C THR A 90 8.67 16.13 -5.31
N GLU A 91 8.25 16.87 -4.29
CA GLU A 91 7.58 16.30 -3.12
C GLU A 91 6.21 15.72 -3.49
N TRP A 92 5.52 16.38 -4.41
CA TRP A 92 4.29 15.84 -5.01
C TRP A 92 4.53 14.50 -5.72
N ALA A 93 5.60 14.40 -6.52
CA ALA A 93 5.95 13.16 -7.21
C ALA A 93 6.36 12.04 -6.23
N ASP A 94 7.01 12.37 -5.11
CA ASP A 94 7.31 11.43 -4.03
C ASP A 94 6.03 10.86 -3.40
N LEU A 95 5.11 11.74 -2.98
CA LEU A 95 3.82 11.34 -2.41
C LEU A 95 2.99 10.54 -3.41
N GLN A 96 3.03 10.91 -4.70
CA GLN A 96 2.45 10.08 -5.73
C GLN A 96 3.08 8.69 -5.72
N ARG A 97 4.41 8.55 -5.76
CA ARG A 97 5.06 7.23 -5.69
C ARG A 97 4.68 6.44 -4.45
N ILE A 98 4.58 7.08 -3.29
CA ILE A 98 4.14 6.46 -2.03
C ILE A 98 2.72 5.87 -2.20
N ALA A 99 1.80 6.58 -2.86
CA ALA A 99 0.43 6.12 -3.10
C ALA A 99 0.29 5.02 -4.19
N THR A 100 1.39 4.51 -4.76
CA THR A 100 1.37 3.47 -5.81
C THR A 100 0.60 2.20 -5.42
N PRO A 101 0.74 1.64 -4.20
CA PRO A 101 0.01 0.43 -3.80
C PRO A 101 -1.52 0.59 -3.94
N LEU A 102 -2.06 1.75 -3.56
CA LEU A 102 -3.49 2.05 -3.67
C LEU A 102 -3.94 2.19 -5.13
N ARG A 103 -3.12 2.82 -5.98
CA ARG A 103 -3.43 2.93 -7.41
C ARG A 103 -3.39 1.57 -8.11
N ASN A 104 -2.42 0.74 -7.76
CA ASN A 104 -2.31 -0.62 -8.29
C ASN A 104 -3.52 -1.47 -7.88
N LEU A 105 -3.92 -1.41 -6.60
CA LEU A 105 -5.11 -2.11 -6.12
C LEU A 105 -6.36 -1.65 -6.88
N ARG A 106 -6.57 -0.32 -7.03
CA ARG A 106 -7.70 0.22 -7.78
C ARG A 106 -7.74 -0.26 -9.23
N ALA A 107 -6.57 -0.29 -9.90
CA ALA A 107 -6.46 -0.73 -11.28
C ALA A 107 -6.69 -2.24 -11.44
N GLN A 108 -6.36 -3.04 -10.42
CA GLN A 108 -6.52 -4.49 -10.44
C GLN A 108 -7.93 -4.94 -10.03
N CYS A 109 -8.60 -4.19 -9.16
CA CYS A 109 -9.87 -4.56 -8.55
C CYS A 109 -11.08 -3.76 -9.06
N GLU A 110 -10.93 -3.05 -10.19
CA GLU A 110 -11.99 -2.25 -10.84
C GLU A 110 -12.89 -1.48 -9.86
N ALA A 111 -12.29 -0.62 -9.02
CA ALA A 111 -12.97 0.31 -8.11
C ALA A 111 -14.01 -0.28 -7.11
N ASP A 112 -14.24 -1.60 -7.08
CA ASP A 112 -15.38 -2.21 -6.36
C ASP A 112 -15.15 -2.26 -4.85
N VAL A 113 -13.89 -2.43 -4.42
CA VAL A 113 -13.48 -2.30 -3.01
C VAL A 113 -13.26 -0.82 -2.69
N ALA A 114 -14.35 -0.07 -2.59
CA ALA A 114 -14.28 1.36 -2.37
C ALA A 114 -13.89 1.69 -0.91
N PRO A 115 -13.09 2.75 -0.66
CA PRO A 115 -12.89 3.32 0.68
C PRO A 115 -14.20 3.61 1.42
N THR A 116 -15.31 3.76 0.68
CA THR A 116 -16.66 3.92 1.19
C THR A 116 -17.11 2.75 2.06
N GLU A 117 -16.75 1.50 1.77
CA GLU A 117 -17.14 0.36 2.61
C GLU A 117 -16.47 0.40 3.98
N ILE A 118 -15.20 0.83 4.02
CA ILE A 118 -14.49 1.05 5.28
C ILE A 118 -15.15 2.21 6.06
N ALA A 119 -15.55 3.29 5.39
CA ALA A 119 -16.29 4.38 6.03
C ALA A 119 -17.64 3.89 6.60
N ARG A 120 -18.39 3.06 5.86
CA ARG A 120 -19.64 2.45 6.34
C ARG A 120 -19.42 1.52 7.53
N LEU A 121 -18.33 0.77 7.55
CA LEU A 121 -17.93 -0.05 8.70
C LEU A 121 -17.69 0.82 9.93
N TYR A 122 -16.96 1.93 9.78
CA TYR A 122 -16.74 2.87 10.88
C TYR A 122 -18.04 3.52 11.38
N ASP A 123 -18.92 3.96 10.47
CA ASP A 123 -20.24 4.52 10.84
C ASP A 123 -21.10 3.48 11.58
N ALA A 124 -21.11 2.23 11.13
CA ALA A 124 -21.87 1.14 11.76
C ALA A 124 -21.35 0.75 13.15
N MET A 125 -20.05 0.93 13.43
CA MET A 125 -19.51 0.75 14.79
C MET A 125 -19.85 1.90 15.72
N ALA A 126 -20.14 3.08 15.18
CA ALA A 126 -20.46 4.29 15.93
C ALA A 126 -21.97 4.44 16.25
N SER A 127 -22.83 3.61 15.65
CA SER A 127 -24.28 3.55 15.89
C SER A 127 -24.67 2.49 16.90
#